data_AF-A0A140IP48-F1
#
_entry.id   AF-A0A140IP48-F1
#
_cell.length_a   1.000
_cell.length_b   1.000
_cell.length_c   1.000
_cell.angle_alpha   90.00
_cell.angle_beta   90.00
_cell.angle_gamma   90.00
#
_symmetry.space_group_name_H-M   'P 1'
#
loop_
_entity.id
_entity.type
_entity.pdbx_description
1 polymer ?
#
loop_
_entity_poly.entity_id
_entity_poly.type
_entity_poly.pdbx_seq_one_letter_code
_entity_poly.pdbx_strand_id
1 'polypeptide(L)'
;YGKERVMELIEMLDAKFISQKVVGNDPFADEYEELIFEPYTIQEKGGAKIGIIGQSSPFTSTANPKEFTEGWSFGIRPETLQQYVDELRKEHKVDCVVVLSHDGFSVDQEVARMVHGIDFILSGHTHDPSPQPIIVEGTVIVIAGSHGKYVGRLDIDASHGKVHGYEYKLVPMASNMIPADPAGVKLVNELYAPFDKEFNKVLGKTKHT
;
A
#
# COMPACT_ATOMS: atom_id res chain seq x y z
N TYR A 1 4.50 5.82 -16.61
CA TYR A 1 5.64 6.60 -16.07
C TYR A 1 6.97 5.92 -16.34
N GLY A 2 7.05 4.59 -16.29
CA GLY A 2 8.30 3.87 -16.55
C GLY A 2 9.23 3.86 -15.34
N LYS A 3 10.18 2.91 -15.31
CA LYS A 3 11.06 2.68 -14.15
C LYS A 3 11.86 3.92 -13.76
N GLU A 4 12.46 4.61 -14.72
CA GLU A 4 13.28 5.81 -14.49
C GLU A 4 12.50 6.88 -13.73
N ARG A 5 11.27 7.17 -14.17
CA ARG A 5 10.42 8.15 -13.50
C ARG A 5 9.97 7.68 -12.12
N VAL A 6 9.74 6.38 -11.92
CA VAL A 6 9.43 5.83 -10.60
C VAL A 6 10.60 6.04 -9.65
N MET A 7 11.83 5.78 -10.08
CA MET A 7 13.03 6.00 -9.27
C MET A 7 13.20 7.48 -8.91
N GLU A 8 13.05 8.39 -9.88
CA GLU A 8 13.09 9.84 -9.62
C GLU A 8 12.03 10.27 -8.59
N LEU A 9 10.81 9.75 -8.70
CA LEU A 9 9.73 10.06 -7.75
C LEU A 9 10.01 9.50 -6.35
N ILE A 10 10.68 8.35 -6.26
CA ILE A 10 11.10 7.76 -4.97
C ILE A 10 12.21 8.62 -4.34
N GLU A 11 13.14 9.18 -5.12
CA GLU A 11 14.16 10.11 -4.60
C GLU A 11 13.54 11.40 -4.03
N MET A 12 12.41 11.84 -4.58
CA MET A 12 11.65 13.00 -4.09
C MET A 12 10.74 12.69 -2.90
N LEU A 13 10.53 11.41 -2.57
CA LEU A 13 9.57 10.96 -1.57
C LEU A 13 10.16 11.13 -0.16
N ASP A 14 9.50 11.91 0.70
CA ASP A 14 9.83 12.02 2.13
C ASP A 14 9.20 10.85 2.94
N ALA A 15 9.40 9.63 2.44
CA ALA A 15 8.95 8.39 3.04
C ALA A 15 9.72 7.21 2.43
N LYS A 16 9.71 6.05 3.11
CA LYS A 16 10.29 4.82 2.58
C LYS A 16 9.34 4.15 1.59
N PHE A 17 9.82 3.90 0.38
CA PHE A 17 9.16 3.00 -0.55
C PHE A 17 9.54 1.54 -0.23
N ILE A 18 8.56 0.69 0.03
CA ILE A 18 8.77 -0.72 0.37
C ILE A 18 7.99 -1.64 -0.56
N SER A 19 8.60 -2.74 -1.00
CA SER A 19 7.91 -3.80 -1.72
C SER A 19 8.76 -5.06 -1.83
N GLN A 20 8.29 -6.16 -1.24
CA GLN A 20 8.98 -7.46 -1.35
C GLN A 20 8.81 -8.14 -2.71
N LYS A 21 7.85 -7.68 -3.52
CA LYS A 21 7.51 -8.32 -4.80
C LYS A 21 8.35 -7.87 -5.98
N VAL A 22 8.98 -6.70 -5.91
CA VAL A 22 9.71 -6.15 -7.05
C VAL A 22 11.13 -6.64 -6.99
N VAL A 23 11.43 -7.59 -7.88
CA VAL A 23 12.75 -8.20 -7.98
C VAL A 23 13.28 -8.13 -9.40
N GLY A 24 14.60 -8.23 -9.56
CA GLY A 24 15.23 -8.42 -10.86
C GLY A 24 14.74 -9.71 -11.53
N ASN A 25 14.58 -9.66 -12.86
CA ASN A 25 14.22 -10.84 -13.68
C ASN A 25 15.26 -11.17 -14.75
N ASP A 26 16.47 -10.63 -14.63
CA ASP A 26 17.57 -10.89 -15.55
C ASP A 26 18.10 -12.33 -15.34
N PRO A 27 17.97 -13.22 -16.34
CA PRO A 27 18.45 -14.60 -16.22
C PRO A 27 19.97 -14.72 -16.17
N PHE A 28 20.71 -13.63 -16.41
CA PHE A 28 22.17 -13.57 -16.37
C PHE A 28 22.71 -12.81 -15.16
N ALA A 29 21.86 -12.36 -14.24
CA ALA A 29 22.30 -11.72 -13.01
C ALA A 29 23.05 -12.70 -12.09
N ASP A 30 24.06 -12.19 -11.38
CA ASP A 30 24.81 -12.96 -10.38
C ASP A 30 23.91 -13.39 -9.20
N GLU A 31 22.91 -12.56 -8.87
CA GLU A 31 21.89 -12.85 -7.86
C GLU A 31 20.52 -13.08 -8.52
N TYR A 32 19.95 -14.26 -8.29
CA TYR A 32 18.60 -14.58 -8.76
C TYR A 32 17.57 -13.85 -7.90
N GLU A 33 16.67 -13.10 -8.55
CA GLU A 33 15.57 -12.38 -7.88
C GLU A 33 16.04 -11.38 -6.81
N GLU A 34 17.12 -10.65 -7.09
CA GLU A 34 17.57 -9.52 -6.25
C GLU A 34 16.43 -8.51 -6.02
N LEU A 35 16.25 -8.11 -4.77
CA LEU A 35 15.26 -7.10 -4.40
C LEU A 35 15.61 -5.75 -5.01
N ILE A 36 14.65 -5.13 -5.69
CA ILE A 36 14.80 -3.76 -6.20
C ILE A 36 14.53 -2.73 -5.08
N PHE A 37 13.70 -3.07 -4.10
CA PHE A 37 13.31 -2.20 -3.00
C PHE A 37 13.40 -2.92 -1.65
N GLU A 38 13.51 -2.17 -0.56
CA GLU A 38 13.40 -2.75 0.79
C GLU A 38 12.06 -3.49 0.92
N PRO A 39 12.03 -4.72 1.45
CA PRO A 39 10.82 -5.53 1.49
C PRO A 39 9.85 -5.07 2.59
N TYR A 40 10.41 -4.51 3.67
CA TYR A 40 9.68 -4.07 4.85
C TYR A 40 10.38 -2.89 5.53
N THR A 41 9.67 -2.25 6.47
CA THR A 41 10.25 -1.31 7.44
C THR A 41 9.75 -1.64 8.84
N ILE A 42 10.47 -1.20 9.87
CA ILE A 42 10.04 -1.31 11.26
C ILE A 42 9.86 0.08 11.83
N GLN A 43 8.71 0.32 12.46
CA GLN A 43 8.36 1.59 13.06
C GLN A 43 8.05 1.39 14.54
N GLU A 44 8.61 2.24 15.40
CA GLU A 44 8.25 2.30 16.82
C GLU A 44 7.30 3.48 17.05
N LYS A 45 6.08 3.19 17.50
CA LYS A 45 5.03 4.19 17.74
C LYS A 45 4.26 3.82 19.00
N GLY A 46 4.11 4.79 19.91
CA GLY A 46 3.36 4.56 21.16
C GLY A 46 3.94 3.45 22.05
N GLY A 47 5.23 3.13 21.91
CA GLY A 47 5.88 2.03 22.64
C GLY A 47 5.73 0.64 22.00
N ALA A 48 4.97 0.52 20.90
CA ALA A 48 4.85 -0.71 20.12
C ALA A 48 5.83 -0.70 18.93
N LYS A 49 6.42 -1.86 18.65
CA LYS A 49 7.28 -2.11 17.49
C LYS A 49 6.47 -2.78 16.38
N ILE A 50 6.32 -2.11 15.24
CA ILE A 50 5.44 -2.53 14.14
C ILE A 50 6.30 -2.85 12.91
N GLY A 51 6.28 -4.10 12.46
CA GLY A 51 6.85 -4.50 11.18
C GLY A 51 5.83 -4.31 10.05
N ILE A 52 6.21 -3.59 8.99
CA ILE A 52 5.34 -3.26 7.85
C ILE A 52 5.98 -3.80 6.58
N ILE A 53 5.36 -4.80 5.95
CA ILE A 53 5.82 -5.43 4.72
C ILE A 53 5.05 -4.85 3.53
N GLY A 54 5.74 -4.45 2.46
CA GLY A 54 5.12 -3.90 1.25
C GLY A 54 4.79 -4.98 0.21
N GLN A 55 3.62 -4.90 -0.41
CA GLN A 55 3.24 -5.72 -1.58
C GLN A 55 2.80 -4.82 -2.75
N SER A 56 3.48 -4.95 -3.89
CA SER A 56 3.04 -4.36 -5.16
C SER A 56 2.15 -5.34 -5.93
N SER A 57 1.19 -4.84 -6.71
CA SER A 57 0.26 -5.71 -7.45
C SER A 57 1.00 -6.72 -8.34
N PRO A 58 0.64 -8.02 -8.29
CA PRO A 58 1.32 -9.04 -9.07
C PRO A 58 1.03 -8.96 -10.57
N PHE A 59 0.00 -8.19 -10.95
CA PHE A 59 -0.41 -8.02 -12.35
C PHE A 59 0.19 -6.77 -12.99
N THR A 60 1.10 -6.07 -12.32
CA THR A 60 1.67 -4.79 -12.82
C THR A 60 2.26 -4.94 -14.22
N SER A 61 3.06 -5.96 -14.48
CA SER A 61 3.72 -6.17 -15.78
C SER A 61 2.76 -6.59 -16.90
N THR A 62 1.59 -7.17 -16.57
CA THR A 62 0.60 -7.61 -17.57
C THR A 62 -0.48 -6.58 -17.81
N ALA A 63 -0.72 -5.68 -16.86
CA ALA A 63 -1.70 -4.60 -16.95
C ALA A 63 -1.17 -3.36 -17.69
N ASN A 64 0.14 -3.29 -17.98
CA ASN A 64 0.80 -2.10 -18.52
C ASN A 64 1.73 -2.46 -19.71
N PRO A 65 2.14 -1.47 -20.53
CA PRO A 65 3.17 -1.67 -21.55
C PRO A 65 4.45 -2.27 -20.95
N LYS A 66 4.96 -3.33 -21.59
CA LYS A 66 6.11 -4.12 -21.09
C LYS A 66 7.34 -3.26 -20.79
N GLU A 67 7.60 -2.26 -21.63
CA GLU A 67 8.73 -1.33 -21.50
C GLU A 67 8.79 -0.61 -20.14
N PHE A 68 7.64 -0.44 -19.44
CA PHE A 68 7.61 0.21 -18.14
C PHE A 68 8.13 -0.64 -16.99
N THR A 69 8.22 -1.96 -17.17
CA THR A 69 8.59 -2.92 -16.13
C THR A 69 9.61 -3.95 -16.61
N GLU A 70 10.21 -3.76 -17.79
CA GLU A 70 11.19 -4.70 -18.33
C GLU A 70 12.37 -4.84 -17.35
N GLY A 71 12.88 -6.06 -17.14
CA GLY A 71 13.89 -6.32 -16.11
C GLY A 71 13.32 -6.54 -14.70
N TRP A 72 12.03 -6.26 -14.44
CA TRP A 72 11.40 -6.43 -13.13
C TRP A 72 10.31 -7.52 -13.16
N SER A 73 10.25 -8.30 -12.08
CA SER A 73 9.16 -9.24 -11.78
C SER A 73 8.36 -8.73 -10.59
N PHE A 74 7.05 -9.01 -10.59
CA PHE A 74 6.10 -8.61 -9.54
C PHE A 74 5.36 -9.83 -8.96
N GLY A 75 5.81 -11.05 -9.27
CA GLY A 75 5.07 -12.28 -9.00
C GLY A 75 4.57 -12.46 -7.57
N ILE A 76 3.57 -13.33 -7.40
CA ILE A 76 3.09 -13.77 -6.10
C ILE A 76 4.19 -14.61 -5.41
N ARG A 77 4.57 -14.24 -4.18
CA ARG A 77 5.69 -14.82 -3.41
C ARG A 77 5.31 -15.08 -1.94
N PRO A 78 4.35 -15.98 -1.66
CA PRO A 78 3.88 -16.22 -0.29
C PRO A 78 4.97 -16.84 0.59
N GLU A 79 5.88 -17.63 0.03
CA GLU A 79 7.01 -18.21 0.75
C GLU A 79 7.98 -17.13 1.24
N THR A 80 8.35 -16.19 0.35
CA THR A 80 9.18 -15.04 0.71
C THR A 80 8.47 -14.13 1.71
N LEU A 81 7.17 -13.92 1.55
CA LEU A 81 6.38 -13.18 2.53
C LEU A 81 6.40 -13.86 3.91
N GLN A 82 6.23 -15.19 3.98
CA GLN A 82 6.33 -15.95 5.24
C GLN A 82 7.72 -15.79 5.87
N GLN A 83 8.79 -15.80 5.08
CA GLN A 83 10.15 -15.58 5.59
C GLN A 83 10.29 -14.21 6.26
N TYR A 84 9.77 -13.14 5.65
CA TYR A 84 9.82 -11.81 6.27
C TYR A 84 8.92 -11.70 7.51
N VAL A 85 7.74 -12.33 7.52
CA VAL A 85 6.90 -12.39 8.72
C VAL A 85 7.66 -13.10 9.85
N ASP A 86 8.29 -14.22 9.56
CA ASP A 86 9.09 -15.00 10.51
C ASP A 86 10.28 -14.19 11.03
N GLU A 87 11.03 -13.51 10.16
CA GLU A 87 12.16 -12.66 10.51
C GLU A 87 11.72 -11.53 11.45
N LEU A 88 10.65 -10.81 11.11
CA LEU A 88 10.09 -9.73 11.92
C LEU A 88 9.69 -10.22 13.32
N ARG A 89 9.07 -11.40 13.43
CA ARG A 89 8.64 -11.97 14.71
C ARG A 89 9.81 -12.53 15.51
N LYS A 90 10.69 -13.30 14.88
CA LYS A 90 11.71 -14.11 15.56
C LYS A 90 12.98 -13.31 15.84
N GLU A 91 13.40 -12.46 14.92
CA GLU A 91 14.66 -11.73 15.02
C GLU A 91 14.43 -10.32 15.54
N HIS A 92 13.50 -9.60 14.90
CA HIS A 92 13.25 -8.20 15.25
C HIS A 92 12.31 -8.01 16.44
N LYS A 93 11.62 -9.08 16.86
CA LYS A 93 10.69 -9.14 17.99
C LYS A 93 9.60 -8.07 17.90
N VAL A 94 9.02 -7.87 16.71
CA VAL A 94 7.92 -6.90 16.54
C VAL A 94 6.66 -7.34 17.29
N ASP A 95 5.95 -6.38 17.84
CA ASP A 95 4.67 -6.58 18.52
C ASP A 95 3.53 -6.83 17.53
N CYS A 96 3.63 -6.20 16.35
CA CYS A 96 2.63 -6.29 15.29
C CYS A 96 3.28 -6.43 13.90
N VAL A 97 2.69 -7.28 13.05
CA VAL A 97 3.04 -7.43 11.63
C VAL A 97 1.88 -6.97 10.75
N VAL A 98 2.15 -5.97 9.92
CA VAL A 98 1.22 -5.38 8.96
C VAL A 98 1.72 -5.63 7.55
N VAL A 99 0.84 -6.06 6.65
CA VAL A 99 1.11 -6.06 5.21
C VAL A 99 0.40 -4.87 4.58
N LEU A 100 1.16 -3.93 4.03
CA LEU A 100 0.66 -2.82 3.22
C LEU A 100 0.56 -3.29 1.77
N SER A 101 -0.66 -3.62 1.34
CA SER A 101 -0.88 -4.41 0.12
C SER A 101 -1.55 -3.64 -1.00
N HIS A 102 -1.05 -3.85 -2.21
CA HIS A 102 -1.71 -3.51 -3.46
C HIS A 102 -2.02 -4.75 -4.32
N ASP A 103 -2.15 -5.93 -3.70
CA ASP A 103 -2.46 -7.17 -4.42
C ASP A 103 -3.91 -7.23 -4.90
N GLY A 104 -4.81 -6.62 -4.11
CA GLY A 104 -6.24 -6.68 -4.31
C GLY A 104 -6.91 -7.68 -3.38
N PHE A 105 -8.13 -7.35 -2.98
CA PHE A 105 -8.81 -8.01 -1.86
C PHE A 105 -8.89 -9.53 -1.98
N SER A 106 -9.22 -10.08 -3.16
CA SER A 106 -9.28 -11.53 -3.36
C SER A 106 -7.92 -12.21 -3.20
N VAL A 107 -6.84 -11.58 -3.65
CA VAL A 107 -5.47 -12.10 -3.48
C VAL A 107 -5.04 -11.97 -2.02
N ASP A 108 -5.37 -10.85 -1.37
CA ASP A 108 -5.08 -10.64 0.06
C ASP A 108 -5.78 -11.68 0.95
N GLN A 109 -6.98 -12.13 0.58
CA GLN A 109 -7.65 -13.24 1.25
C GLN A 109 -6.87 -14.56 1.13
N GLU A 110 -6.34 -14.88 -0.05
CA GLU A 110 -5.51 -16.08 -0.21
C GLU A 110 -4.18 -15.95 0.55
N VAL A 111 -3.54 -14.77 0.51
CA VAL A 111 -2.34 -14.49 1.31
C VAL A 111 -2.59 -14.73 2.79
N ALA A 112 -3.71 -14.23 3.33
CA ALA A 112 -4.10 -14.45 4.73
C ALA A 112 -4.32 -15.93 5.08
N ARG A 113 -4.72 -16.77 4.11
CA ARG A 113 -4.86 -18.23 4.32
C ARG A 113 -3.52 -18.96 4.25
N MET A 114 -2.58 -18.47 3.45
CA MET A 114 -1.30 -19.14 3.18
C MET A 114 -0.18 -18.70 4.12
N VAL A 115 -0.21 -17.45 4.61
CA VAL A 115 0.87 -16.86 5.41
C VAL A 115 0.41 -16.63 6.84
N HIS A 116 1.12 -17.23 7.78
CA HIS A 116 0.81 -17.18 9.20
C HIS A 116 1.63 -16.10 9.92
N GLY A 117 1.01 -15.45 10.91
CA GLY A 117 1.67 -14.46 11.77
C GLY A 117 1.49 -13.00 11.34
N ILE A 118 0.75 -12.76 10.26
CA ILE A 118 0.25 -11.43 9.87
C ILE A 118 -0.91 -11.06 10.79
N ASP A 119 -0.88 -9.87 11.40
CA ASP A 119 -2.02 -9.37 12.19
C ASP A 119 -2.99 -8.61 11.29
N PHE A 120 -2.46 -7.72 10.44
CA PHE A 120 -3.27 -6.84 9.60
C PHE A 120 -2.82 -6.80 8.14
N ILE A 121 -3.78 -6.76 7.22
CA ILE A 121 -3.55 -6.41 5.81
C ILE A 121 -4.30 -5.12 5.51
N LEU A 122 -3.56 -4.08 5.11
CA LEU A 122 -4.12 -2.85 4.57
C LEU A 122 -4.25 -3.02 3.05
N SER A 123 -5.43 -3.44 2.60
CA SER A 123 -5.67 -3.88 1.23
C SER A 123 -6.05 -2.72 0.31
N GLY A 124 -5.42 -2.69 -0.87
CA GLY A 124 -5.65 -1.72 -1.94
C GLY A 124 -6.20 -2.35 -3.22
N HIS A 125 -5.93 -1.71 -4.36
CA HIS A 125 -6.21 -2.14 -5.74
C HIS A 125 -7.70 -2.27 -6.16
N THR A 126 -8.53 -2.95 -5.37
CA THR A 126 -9.92 -3.27 -5.72
C THR A 126 -10.90 -2.11 -5.54
N HIS A 127 -10.52 -1.10 -4.75
CA HIS A 127 -11.29 0.12 -4.50
C HIS A 127 -12.62 -0.07 -3.75
N ASP A 128 -12.92 -1.28 -3.26
CA ASP A 128 -14.15 -1.59 -2.52
C ASP A 128 -14.02 -1.19 -1.04
N PRO A 129 -14.63 -0.07 -0.58
CA PRO A 129 -14.54 0.30 0.83
C PRO A 129 -15.28 -0.73 1.69
N SER A 130 -14.64 -1.16 2.79
CA SER A 130 -15.31 -2.00 3.78
C SER A 130 -15.44 -1.24 5.11
N PRO A 131 -16.67 -0.88 5.53
CA PRO A 131 -16.89 -0.21 6.82
C PRO A 131 -16.51 -1.07 8.03
N GLN A 132 -16.46 -2.40 7.85
CA GLN A 132 -16.08 -3.37 8.87
C GLN A 132 -14.86 -4.17 8.42
N PRO A 133 -13.91 -4.48 9.31
CA PRO A 133 -12.79 -5.35 8.98
C PRO A 133 -13.26 -6.77 8.65
N ILE A 134 -12.51 -7.44 7.77
CA ILE A 134 -12.80 -8.80 7.33
C ILE A 134 -11.71 -9.70 7.89
N ILE A 135 -12.09 -10.77 8.59
CA ILE A 135 -11.14 -11.66 9.26
C ILE A 135 -11.01 -12.95 8.46
N VAL A 136 -9.78 -13.32 8.12
CA VAL A 136 -9.43 -14.55 7.42
C VAL A 136 -8.28 -15.22 8.17
N GLU A 137 -8.50 -16.42 8.70
CA GLU A 137 -7.49 -17.19 9.47
C GLU A 137 -6.81 -16.38 10.59
N GLY A 138 -7.57 -15.50 11.25
CA GLY A 138 -7.06 -14.62 12.32
C GLY A 138 -6.39 -13.33 11.84
N THR A 139 -6.12 -13.20 10.53
CA THR A 139 -5.63 -11.95 9.93
C THR A 139 -6.78 -10.99 9.68
N VAL A 140 -6.60 -9.73 10.04
CA VAL A 140 -7.61 -8.67 9.88
C VAL A 140 -7.31 -7.86 8.62
N ILE A 141 -8.23 -7.87 7.66
CA ILE A 141 -8.12 -7.16 6.38
C ILE A 141 -9.02 -5.91 6.42
N VAL A 142 -8.45 -4.75 6.08
CA VAL A 142 -9.19 -3.47 5.98
C VAL A 142 -8.98 -2.82 4.62
N ILE A 143 -10.02 -2.17 4.10
CA ILE A 143 -10.01 -1.51 2.77
C ILE A 143 -10.66 -0.14 2.88
N ALA A 144 -9.89 0.92 2.55
CA ALA A 144 -10.34 2.31 2.67
C ALA A 144 -11.01 2.88 1.41
N GLY A 145 -11.27 2.05 0.40
CA GLY A 145 -11.83 2.48 -0.88
C GLY A 145 -10.82 3.21 -1.76
N SER A 146 -11.23 4.29 -2.42
CA SER A 146 -10.42 5.00 -3.42
C SER A 146 -10.66 6.50 -3.46
N HIS A 147 -9.80 7.22 -4.19
CA HIS A 147 -9.91 8.65 -4.50
C HIS A 147 -9.97 9.58 -3.27
N GLY A 148 -9.42 9.14 -2.13
CA GLY A 148 -9.50 9.90 -0.88
C GLY A 148 -10.92 10.09 -0.36
N LYS A 149 -11.89 9.28 -0.80
CA LYS A 149 -13.28 9.33 -0.31
C LYS A 149 -13.41 8.97 1.16
N TYR A 150 -12.46 8.18 1.67
CA TYR A 150 -12.41 7.77 3.06
C TYR A 150 -10.97 7.77 3.59
N VAL A 151 -10.84 7.91 4.91
CA VAL A 151 -9.63 7.62 5.67
C VAL A 151 -9.93 6.44 6.59
N GLY A 152 -9.22 5.33 6.39
CA GLY A 152 -9.25 4.20 7.31
C GLY A 152 -8.42 4.51 8.55
N ARG A 153 -9.05 4.51 9.73
CA ARG A 153 -8.37 4.62 11.02
C ARG A 153 -8.40 3.27 11.72
N LEU A 154 -7.23 2.67 11.89
CA LEU A 154 -7.03 1.43 12.63
C LEU A 154 -6.21 1.77 13.88
N ASP A 155 -6.85 1.75 15.05
CA ASP A 155 -6.21 1.92 16.34
C ASP A 155 -5.82 0.51 16.86
N ILE A 156 -4.55 0.30 17.24
CA ILE A 156 -4.00 -1.02 17.60
C ILE A 156 -3.42 -0.96 19.01
N ASP A 157 -3.79 -1.91 19.87
CA ASP A 157 -3.12 -2.20 21.13
C ASP A 157 -2.18 -3.39 20.93
N ALA A 158 -0.86 -3.15 20.93
CA ALA A 158 0.16 -4.16 20.74
C ALA A 158 1.32 -3.96 21.71
N SER A 159 1.72 -5.04 22.37
CA SER A 159 2.91 -5.07 23.23
C SER A 159 3.31 -6.51 23.54
N HIS A 160 4.57 -6.70 23.92
CA HIS A 160 5.12 -8.00 24.30
C HIS A 160 4.99 -9.06 23.19
N GLY A 161 5.24 -8.66 21.94
CA GLY A 161 5.23 -9.56 20.79
C GLY A 161 3.85 -9.95 20.27
N LYS A 162 2.77 -9.29 20.72
CA LYS A 162 1.40 -9.61 20.30
C LYS A 162 0.46 -8.40 20.26
N VAL A 163 -0.60 -8.52 19.46
CA VAL A 163 -1.75 -7.63 19.44
C VAL A 163 -2.78 -8.09 20.48
N HIS A 164 -3.22 -7.18 21.35
CA HIS A 164 -4.25 -7.44 22.38
C HIS A 164 -5.64 -7.04 21.92
N GLY A 165 -5.74 -6.06 21.02
CA GLY A 165 -7.01 -5.60 20.47
C GLY A 165 -6.82 -4.51 19.41
N TYR A 166 -7.91 -4.19 18.71
CA TYR A 166 -7.93 -3.09 17.75
C TYR A 166 -9.33 -2.48 17.64
N GLU A 167 -9.40 -1.23 17.18
CA GLU A 167 -10.62 -0.56 16.76
C GLU A 167 -10.44 -0.07 15.32
N TYR A 168 -11.47 -0.22 14.48
CA TYR A 168 -11.45 0.28 13.11
C TYR A 168 -12.61 1.22 12.83
N LYS A 169 -12.30 2.34 12.17
CA LYS A 169 -13.28 3.29 11.63
C LYS A 169 -12.94 3.66 10.21
N LEU A 170 -13.93 3.59 9.32
CA LEU A 170 -13.84 4.16 8.00
C LEU A 170 -14.46 5.57 8.01
N VAL A 171 -13.63 6.60 7.93
CA VAL A 171 -14.06 8.00 8.08
C VAL A 171 -14.31 8.61 6.70
N PRO A 172 -15.54 9.02 6.34
CA PRO A 172 -15.82 9.64 5.05
C PRO A 172 -15.26 11.05 4.95
N MET A 173 -14.61 11.36 3.84
CA MET A 173 -14.13 12.70 3.51
C MET A 173 -15.26 13.52 2.89
N ALA A 174 -16.14 14.02 3.75
CA ALA A 174 -17.23 14.92 3.37
C ALA A 174 -16.70 16.35 3.21
N SER A 175 -16.27 16.72 2.00
CA SER A 175 -15.67 18.02 1.68
C SER A 175 -16.59 19.23 1.94
N ASN A 176 -17.90 19.02 2.01
CA ASN A 176 -18.87 20.03 2.40
C ASN A 176 -18.94 20.26 3.92
N MET A 177 -18.37 19.38 4.74
CA MET A 177 -18.39 19.46 6.19
C MET A 177 -16.99 19.63 6.81
N ILE A 178 -15.95 19.16 6.13
CA ILE A 178 -14.56 19.25 6.58
C ILE A 178 -13.89 20.40 5.81
N PRO A 179 -13.46 21.49 6.48
CA PRO A 179 -12.78 22.58 5.81
C PRO A 179 -11.46 22.09 5.20
N ALA A 180 -11.16 22.52 3.99
CA ALA A 180 -9.90 22.21 3.33
C ALA A 180 -8.73 22.89 4.06
N ASP A 181 -7.59 22.20 4.13
CA ASP A 181 -6.36 22.77 4.66
C ASP A 181 -5.86 23.92 3.74
N PRO A 182 -5.66 25.15 4.25
CA PRO A 182 -5.22 26.27 3.43
C PRO A 182 -3.89 26.03 2.70
N ALA A 183 -2.96 25.29 3.31
CA ALA A 183 -1.67 24.99 2.68
C ALA A 183 -1.86 24.01 1.51
N GLY A 184 -2.68 22.98 1.68
CA GLY A 184 -3.07 22.06 0.60
C GLY A 184 -3.77 22.77 -0.56
N VAL A 185 -4.73 23.67 -0.27
CA VAL A 185 -5.42 24.47 -1.31
C VAL A 185 -4.42 25.33 -2.09
N LYS A 186 -3.51 26.00 -1.38
CA LYS A 186 -2.47 26.81 -2.02
C LYS A 186 -1.59 25.97 -2.94
N LEU A 187 -1.10 24.83 -2.46
CA LEU A 187 -0.24 23.93 -3.24
C LEU A 187 -0.93 23.45 -4.52
N VAL A 188 -2.19 22.99 -4.42
CA VAL A 188 -2.94 22.51 -5.59
C VAL A 188 -3.16 23.64 -6.60
N ASN A 189 -3.56 24.82 -6.14
CA ASN A 189 -3.76 25.97 -7.02
C ASN A 189 -2.47 26.38 -7.75
N GLU A 190 -1.33 26.39 -7.05
CA GLU A 190 -0.04 26.71 -7.66
C GLU A 190 0.38 25.67 -8.72
N LEU A 191 0.14 24.39 -8.48
CA LEU A 191 0.44 23.31 -9.43
C LEU A 191 -0.47 23.32 -10.67
N TYR A 192 -1.74 23.73 -10.50
CA TYR A 192 -2.74 23.69 -11.56
C TYR A 192 -2.79 24.99 -12.38
N ALA A 193 -2.39 26.13 -11.81
CA ALA A 193 -2.45 27.45 -12.46
C ALA A 193 -1.88 27.49 -13.90
N PRO A 194 -0.74 26.83 -14.24
CA PRO A 194 -0.24 26.80 -15.61
C PRO A 194 -1.18 26.12 -16.61
N PHE A 195 -2.07 25.25 -16.14
CA PHE A 195 -2.96 24.40 -16.94
C PHE A 195 -4.43 24.82 -16.88
N ASP A 196 -4.77 25.88 -16.14
CA ASP A 196 -6.16 26.30 -15.89
C ASP A 196 -7.00 26.43 -17.15
N LYS A 197 -6.43 27.02 -18.21
CA LYS A 197 -7.13 27.19 -19.49
C LYS A 197 -7.48 25.85 -20.15
N GLU A 198 -6.61 24.86 -20.03
CA GLU A 198 -6.80 23.54 -20.61
C GLU A 198 -7.77 22.71 -19.77
N PHE A 199 -7.54 22.63 -18.46
CA PHE A 199 -8.35 21.83 -17.54
C PHE A 199 -9.78 22.35 -17.39
N ASN A 200 -10.01 23.66 -17.53
CA ASN A 200 -11.36 24.24 -17.47
C ASN A 200 -12.05 24.39 -18.84
N LYS A 201 -11.44 23.88 -19.92
CA LYS A 201 -12.08 23.92 -21.24
C LYS A 201 -13.27 22.98 -21.27
N VAL A 202 -14.48 23.54 -21.38
CA VAL A 202 -15.71 22.76 -21.57
C VAL A 202 -15.68 22.07 -22.94
N LEU A 203 -15.55 20.74 -22.95
CA LEU A 203 -15.59 19.92 -24.16
C LEU A 203 -17.00 19.43 -24.51
N GLY A 204 -17.89 19.35 -23.52
CA GLY A 204 -19.27 18.89 -23.68
C GLY A 204 -20.10 19.08 -22.41
N LYS A 205 -21.41 18.82 -22.49
CA LYS A 205 -22.34 18.86 -21.35
C LYS A 205 -23.18 17.58 -21.31
N THR A 206 -23.37 17.01 -20.12
CA THR A 206 -24.31 15.90 -19.89
C THR A 206 -25.68 16.44 -19.50
N LYS A 207 -26.76 15.76 -19.91
CA LYS A 207 -28.14 16.26 -19.74
C LYS A 207 -28.75 16.01 -18.35
N HIS A 208 -28.11 15.19 -17.51
CA HIS A 208 -28.70 14.70 -16.25
C HIS A 208 -27.68 14.58 -15.10
N THR A 209 -27.03 15.67 -14.74
CA THR A 209 -26.31 15.83 -13.47
C THR A 209 -26.93 16.94 -12.66
#